data_AF-A0A317SNR8-F1
#
_entry.id   AF-A0A317SNR8-F1
#
_cell.length_a   1.000
_cell.length_b   1.000
_cell.length_c   1.000
_cell.angle_alpha   90.00
_cell.angle_beta   90.00
_cell.angle_gamma   90.00
#
_symmetry.space_group_name_H-M   'P 1'
#
loop_
_entity.id
_entity.type
_entity.pdbx_description
1 polymer ?
#
loop_
_entity_poly.entity_id
_entity_poly.type
_entity_poly.pdbx_seq_one_letter_code
_entity_poly.pdbx_strand_id
1 'polypeptide(L)'
;QDNNMVLFLTTIYDLYQLVLSKRQKPKKTSTNAVTTCKSFANHKYQKLLPIPALVDDYNQHMGRVDIPDQLCSNYLCYQKSRRN
;
A
#
# COMPACT_ATOMS: atom_id res chain seq x y z
N GLN A 1 7.66 5.89 13.46
CA GLN A 1 8.32 4.94 12.53
C GLN A 1 7.36 4.71 11.36
N ASP A 2 7.73 4.67 10.08
CA ASP A 2 9.05 4.39 9.47
C ASP A 2 9.22 5.17 8.15
N ASN A 3 10.35 5.87 8.00
CA ASN A 3 10.95 6.08 6.69
C ASN A 3 11.97 4.94 6.50
N ASN A 4 11.47 3.71 6.41
CA ASN A 4 12.33 2.55 6.16
C ASN A 4 12.49 2.34 4.67
N MET A 5 13.72 1.98 4.29
CA MET A 5 14.01 1.48 2.97
C MET A 5 13.25 0.18 2.75
N VAL A 6 12.45 0.14 1.67
CA VAL A 6 11.74 -1.06 1.23
C VAL A 6 12.43 -1.57 -0.04
N LEU A 7 12.84 -2.83 -0.03
CA LEU A 7 13.49 -3.48 -1.17
C LEU A 7 12.46 -4.29 -1.96
N PHE A 8 12.48 -4.16 -3.29
CA PHE A 8 11.66 -4.94 -4.21
C PHE A 8 12.55 -5.74 -5.16
N LEU A 9 12.11 -6.95 -5.53
CA LEU A 9 12.75 -7.78 -6.54
C LEU A 9 11.70 -8.16 -7.59
N THR A 10 12.07 -8.08 -8.87
CA THR A 10 11.19 -8.43 -9.99
C THR A 10 12.01 -8.90 -11.17
N THR A 11 11.43 -9.78 -11.98
CA THR A 11 12.00 -10.27 -13.25
C THR A 11 11.20 -9.80 -14.47
N ILE A 12 10.07 -9.13 -14.26
CA ILE A 12 9.09 -8.80 -15.30
C ILE A 12 9.02 -7.28 -15.53
N TYR A 13 9.16 -6.47 -14.48
CA TYR A 13 9.03 -5.02 -14.58
C TYR A 13 10.36 -4.32 -14.86
N ASP A 14 10.30 -3.28 -15.70
CA ASP A 14 11.37 -2.29 -15.81
C ASP A 14 11.32 -1.34 -14.59
N LEU A 15 12.48 -1.11 -13.97
CA LEU A 15 12.64 -0.25 -12.80
C LEU A 15 12.36 1.23 -13.09
N TYR A 16 12.45 1.65 -14.35
CA TYR A 16 12.21 3.03 -14.77
C TYR A 16 10.79 3.28 -15.25
N GLN A 17 9.95 2.25 -15.32
CA GLN A 17 8.57 2.41 -15.70
C GLN A 17 7.79 3.09 -14.57
N LEU A 18 7.28 4.29 -14.83
CA LEU A 18 6.53 5.09 -13.87
C LEU A 18 5.04 5.15 -14.24
N VAL A 19 4.18 5.05 -13.24
CA VAL A 19 2.72 5.22 -13.36
C VAL A 19 2.26 6.38 -12.50
N LEU A 20 1.31 7.17 -13.01
CA LEU A 20 0.71 8.27 -12.25
C LEU A 20 -0.36 7.71 -11.30
N SER A 21 -0.07 7.73 -10.01
CA SER A 21 -0.99 7.28 -8.98
C SER A 21 -1.51 8.47 -8.18
N LYS A 22 -2.83 8.49 -7.93
CA LYS A 22 -3.49 9.56 -7.17
C LYS A 22 -3.29 9.31 -5.67
N ARG A 23 -2.45 10.13 -5.03
CA ARG A 23 -2.12 10.00 -3.60
C ARG A 23 -2.75 11.11 -2.77
N GLN A 24 -3.17 10.76 -1.56
CA GLN A 24 -3.69 11.72 -0.58
C GLN A 24 -2.54 12.27 0.26
N LYS A 25 -2.62 13.56 0.57
CA LYS A 25 -1.67 14.21 1.45
C LYS A 25 -1.84 13.65 2.88
N PRO A 26 -0.76 13.19 3.54
CA PRO A 26 -0.86 12.71 4.90
C PRO A 26 -1.30 13.81 5.87
N LYS A 27 -1.99 13.42 6.94
CA LYS A 27 -2.37 14.36 8.02
C LYS A 27 -1.11 14.96 8.65
N LYS A 28 -1.19 16.22 9.08
CA LYS A 28 -0.07 16.94 9.74
C LYS A 28 0.46 16.22 10.99
N THR A 29 -0.38 15.43 11.64
CA THR A 29 -0.05 14.63 12.82
C THR A 29 0.67 13.31 12.51
N SER A 30 0.82 12.95 11.24
CA SER A 30 1.59 11.77 10.85
C SER A 30 3.08 12.00 11.15
N THR A 31 3.75 10.97 11.66
CA THR A 31 5.17 11.02 12.04
C THR A 31 6.08 11.53 10.93
N ASN A 32 5.77 11.25 9.66
CA ASN A 32 6.56 11.66 8.50
C ASN A 32 5.93 12.80 7.69
N ALA A 33 4.91 13.48 8.25
CA ALA A 33 4.17 14.52 7.54
C ALA A 33 5.09 15.64 7.02
N VAL A 34 6.13 16.01 7.76
CA VAL A 34 7.05 17.09 7.40
C VAL A 34 7.76 16.82 6.07
N THR A 35 8.19 15.59 5.81
CA THR A 35 8.90 15.23 4.57
C THR A 35 7.91 14.93 3.46
N THR A 36 6.91 14.09 3.73
CA THR A 36 5.96 13.62 2.71
C THR A 36 5.02 14.73 2.25
N CYS A 37 4.70 15.73 3.08
CA CYS A 37 3.88 16.87 2.66
C CYS A 37 4.59 17.83 1.70
N LYS A 38 5.93 17.86 1.66
CA LYS A 38 6.69 18.78 0.78
C LYS A 38 6.47 18.48 -0.70
N SER A 39 6.18 17.23 -1.06
CA SER A 39 5.88 16.83 -2.44
C SER A 39 4.49 17.32 -2.91
N PHE A 40 3.63 17.79 -2.00
CA PHE A 40 2.32 18.33 -2.30
C PHE A 40 2.34 19.86 -2.32
N ALA A 41 1.69 20.47 -3.32
CA ALA A 41 1.55 21.93 -3.38
C ALA A 41 0.73 22.46 -2.18
N ASN A 42 0.96 23.72 -1.80
CA ASN A 42 0.17 24.39 -0.77
C ASN A 42 -1.32 24.33 -1.13
N HIS A 43 -2.15 23.96 -0.16
CA HIS A 43 -3.62 23.79 -0.26
C HIS A 43 -4.13 22.60 -1.12
N LYS A 44 -3.26 21.74 -1.66
CA LYS A 44 -3.71 20.49 -2.32
C LYS A 44 -3.72 19.32 -1.34
N TYR A 45 -4.90 18.69 -1.21
CA TYR A 45 -5.09 17.47 -0.41
C TYR A 45 -4.77 16.19 -1.19
N GLN A 46 -4.69 16.26 -2.52
CA GLN A 46 -4.44 15.13 -3.40
C GLN A 46 -3.51 15.57 -4.54
N LYS A 47 -2.66 14.66 -5.00
CA LYS A 47 -1.74 14.90 -6.13
C LYS A 47 -1.51 13.61 -6.91
N LEU A 48 -1.39 13.72 -8.23
CA LEU A 48 -0.86 12.65 -9.07
C LEU A 48 0.67 12.63 -8.89
N LEU A 49 1.18 11.52 -8.36
CA LEU A 49 2.60 11.32 -8.18
C LEU A 49 3.07 10.18 -9.09
N PRO A 50 4.18 10.35 -9.81
CA PRO A 50 4.80 9.23 -10.51
C PRO A 50 5.40 8.29 -9.47
N ILE A 51 5.01 7.02 -9.54
CA ILE A 51 5.55 5.94 -8.72
C ILE A 51 6.00 4.80 -9.64
N PRO A 52 6.98 3.96 -9.24
CA PRO A 52 7.34 2.79 -10.02
C PRO A 52 6.14 1.88 -10.26
N ALA A 53 5.95 1.44 -11.51
CA ALA A 53 4.84 0.59 -11.93
C ALA A 53 4.77 -0.70 -11.11
N LEU A 54 5.94 -1.30 -10.82
CA LEU A 54 6.08 -2.46 -9.95
C LEU A 54 5.42 -2.26 -8.58
N VAL A 55 5.64 -1.09 -7.97
CA VAL A 55 5.13 -0.78 -6.63
C VAL A 55 3.61 -0.57 -6.67
N ASP A 56 3.11 0.05 -7.72
CA ASP A 56 1.66 0.23 -7.89
C ASP A 56 0.95 -1.12 -8.06
N ASP A 57 1.47 -1.96 -8.96
CA ASP A 57 0.89 -3.28 -9.26
C ASP A 57 0.93 -4.21 -8.04
N TYR A 58 2.07 -4.25 -7.35
CA TYR A 58 2.20 -4.98 -6.09
C TYR A 58 1.12 -4.55 -5.10
N ASN A 59 0.98 -3.25 -4.83
CA ASN A 59 -0.01 -2.76 -3.87
C ASN A 59 -1.46 -3.06 -4.28
N GLN A 60 -1.76 -3.09 -5.58
CA GLN A 60 -3.09 -3.44 -6.08
C GLN A 60 -3.42 -4.92 -5.92
N HIS A 61 -2.41 -5.80 -6.01
CA HIS A 61 -2.61 -7.25 -6.02
C HIS A 61 -2.26 -7.97 -4.70
N MET A 62 -1.56 -7.30 -3.78
CA MET A 62 -1.11 -7.91 -2.53
C MET A 62 -2.22 -8.49 -1.66
N GLY A 63 -3.43 -7.92 -1.72
CA GLY A 63 -4.57 -8.37 -0.92
C GLY A 63 -5.20 -9.71 -1.37
N ARG A 64 -4.70 -10.39 -2.40
CA ARG A 64 -5.34 -11.60 -2.97
C ARG A 64 -5.53 -12.74 -1.96
N VAL A 65 -4.65 -12.87 -0.97
CA VAL A 65 -4.74 -13.92 0.07
C VAL A 65 -5.39 -13.36 1.34
N ASP A 66 -4.92 -12.20 1.79
CA ASP A 66 -5.35 -11.62 3.07
C ASP A 66 -6.83 -11.21 3.06
N ILE A 67 -7.37 -10.72 1.92
CA ILE A 67 -8.78 -10.30 1.85
C ILE A 67 -9.72 -11.50 2.05
N PRO A 68 -9.58 -12.63 1.31
CA PRO A 68 -10.34 -13.84 1.60
C PRO A 68 -10.16 -14.38 3.02
N ASP A 69 -8.93 -14.40 3.53
CA ASP A 69 -8.65 -14.89 4.88
C ASP A 69 -9.37 -14.04 5.95
N GLN A 70 -9.30 -12.71 5.82
CA GLN A 70 -10.03 -11.78 6.67
C GLN A 70 -11.55 -12.01 6.59
N LEU A 71 -12.09 -12.29 5.40
CA LEU A 71 -13.50 -12.63 5.23
C LEU A 71 -13.84 -13.95 5.93
N CYS A 72 -13.03 -14.99 5.78
CA CYS A 72 -13.23 -16.27 6.48
C CYS A 72 -13.11 -16.14 8.00
N SER A 73 -12.25 -15.26 8.50
CA SER A 73 -12.15 -14.96 9.93
C SER A 73 -13.39 -14.20 10.43
N ASN A 74 -13.89 -13.24 9.67
CA ASN A 74 -15.04 -12.41 10.05
C ASN A 74 -16.35 -13.20 10.01
N TYR A 75 -16.49 -14.10 9.05
CA TYR A 75 -17.61 -15.02 8.94
C TYR A 75 -17.15 -16.40 9.42
N LEU A 76 -17.21 -16.65 10.73
CA LEU A 76 -16.84 -17.92 11.36
C LEU A 76 -17.56 -19.10 10.67
N CYS A 77 -16.94 -19.67 9.65
CA CYS A 77 -17.44 -20.84 8.94
C CYS A 77 -16.93 -22.15 9.58
N TYR A 78 -15.97 -22.06 10.50
CA TYR A 78 -15.37 -23.21 11.17
C TYR A 78 -16.05 -23.50 12.50
N GLN A 79 -16.61 -24.70 12.63
CA GLN A 79 -17.07 -25.22 13.90
C GLN A 79 -15.90 -25.86 14.65
N LYS A 80 -15.76 -25.53 15.94
CA LYS A 80 -14.79 -26.19 16.82
C LYS A 80 -15.19 -27.65 17.01
N SER A 81 -14.47 -28.56 16.38
CA SER A 81 -14.62 -30.00 16.57
C SER A 81 -13.41 -30.53 17.34
N ARG A 82 -13.67 -31.35 18.37
CA ARG A 82 -12.61 -32.16 18.99
C ARG A 82 -12.51 -33.46 18.19
N ARG A 83 -11.35 -33.70 17.59
CA ARG A 83 -11.03 -35.04 17.05
C ARG A 83 -10.50 -35.88 18.21
N ASN A 84 -11.09 -37.06 18.39
CA ASN A 84 -10.69 -38.05 19.40
C ASN A 84 -9.30 -38.60 19.12
#